data_AF-A0AAW8UN35-F1
#
_entry.id   AF-A0AAW8UN35-F1
#
_cell.length_a   1.000
_cell.length_b   1.000
_cell.length_c   1.000
_cell.angle_alpha   90.00
_cell.angle_beta   90.00
_cell.angle_gamma   90.00
#
_symmetry.space_group_name_H-M   'P 1'
#
loop_
_entity.id
_entity.type
_entity.pdbx_description
1 polymer ?
#
loop_
_entity_poly.entity_id
_entity_poly.type
_entity_poly.pdbx_seq_one_letter_code
_entity_poly.pdbx_strand_id
1 'polypeptide(L)'
;MAVAIAGLIGVLVGALLVTIIFNLRIRYEEQKEKQRRLLEHKVKEIETLVLLNQKISEILQKRVMLMDEYVSFDAFDDCYITIDDFAYLQSFAAQNSFYLPNFFLEEFFKKIGTRRVILSPEETVKIGGYTYKGGRIIMENFLDQLVEMVNERKTQMKNMTSEPLTYFSKTI
;
A
#
# COMPACT_ATOMS: atom_id res chain seq x y z
N MET A 1 -4.76 -63.40 -28.73
CA MET A 1 -3.55 -62.60 -28.41
C MET A 1 -3.65 -61.15 -28.89
N ALA A 2 -3.98 -60.87 -30.16
CA ALA A 2 -4.04 -59.50 -30.68
C ALA A 2 -4.97 -58.54 -29.89
N VAL A 3 -6.16 -59.01 -29.49
CA VAL A 3 -7.12 -58.21 -28.70
C VAL A 3 -6.57 -57.83 -27.32
N ALA A 4 -5.82 -58.73 -26.68
CA ALA A 4 -5.22 -58.46 -25.36
C ALA A 4 -4.07 -57.44 -25.45
N ILE A 5 -3.27 -57.50 -26.51
CA ILE A 5 -2.18 -56.54 -26.77
C ILE A 5 -2.76 -55.15 -27.07
N ALA A 6 -3.83 -55.06 -27.86
CA ALA A 6 -4.51 -53.79 -28.16
C ALA A 6 -5.11 -53.15 -26.89
N GLY A 7 -5.71 -53.96 -26.00
CA GLY A 7 -6.20 -53.50 -24.71
C GLY A 7 -5.09 -52.95 -23.81
N LEU A 8 -3.94 -53.63 -23.77
CA LEU A 8 -2.76 -53.20 -22.99
C LEU A 8 -2.19 -51.86 -23.50
N ILE A 9 -2.08 -51.70 -24.83
CA ILE A 9 -1.64 -50.45 -25.45
C ILE A 9 -2.62 -49.32 -25.14
N GLY A 10 -3.92 -49.57 -25.20
CA GLY A 10 -4.95 -48.58 -24.85
C GLY A 10 -4.82 -48.08 -23.41
N VAL A 11 -4.56 -48.97 -22.45
CA VAL A 11 -4.33 -48.61 -21.04
C VAL A 11 -3.05 -47.79 -20.88
N LEU A 12 -1.95 -48.16 -21.55
CA LEU A 12 -0.69 -47.42 -21.48
C LEU A 12 -0.81 -46.00 -22.07
N VAL A 13 -1.51 -45.86 -23.21
CA VAL A 13 -1.77 -44.55 -23.82
C VAL A 13 -2.69 -43.71 -22.94
N GLY A 14 -3.74 -44.30 -22.38
CA GLY A 14 -4.63 -43.62 -21.44
C GLY A 14 -3.89 -43.12 -20.19
N ALA A 15 -3.04 -43.97 -19.60
CA ALA A 15 -2.22 -43.60 -18.45
C ALA A 15 -1.27 -42.45 -18.78
N LEU A 16 -0.58 -42.50 -19.93
CA LEU A 16 0.33 -41.45 -20.37
C LEU A 16 -0.39 -40.10 -20.54
N LEU A 17 -1.57 -40.10 -21.19
CA LEU A 17 -2.37 -38.89 -21.38
C LEU A 17 -2.81 -38.28 -20.05
N VAL A 18 -3.30 -39.10 -19.11
CA VAL A 18 -3.70 -38.64 -17.79
C VAL A 18 -2.52 -38.00 -17.05
N THR A 19 -1.34 -38.62 -17.09
CA THR A 19 -0.13 -38.05 -16.46
C THR A 19 0.25 -36.69 -17.06
N ILE A 20 0.22 -36.55 -18.38
CA ILE A 20 0.55 -35.29 -19.06
C ILE A 20 -0.47 -34.20 -18.69
N ILE A 21 -1.77 -34.49 -18.78
CA ILE A 21 -2.84 -33.54 -18.45
C ILE A 21 -2.74 -33.11 -16.98
N PHE A 22 -2.49 -34.05 -16.07
CA PHE A 22 -2.39 -33.75 -14.65
C PHE A 22 -1.19 -32.86 -14.33
N ASN A 23 -0.03 -33.09 -14.96
CA ASN A 23 1.16 -32.25 -14.77
C ASN A 23 0.94 -30.83 -15.32
N LEU A 24 0.33 -30.69 -16.51
CA LEU A 24 -0.04 -29.39 -17.07
C LEU A 24 -1.02 -28.63 -16.18
N ARG A 25 -1.99 -29.34 -15.60
CA ARG A 25 -2.97 -28.76 -14.68
C ARG A 25 -2.31 -28.24 -13.40
N ILE A 26 -1.43 -29.03 -12.77
CA ILE A 26 -0.70 -28.60 -11.56
C ILE A 26 0.09 -27.33 -11.84
N ARG A 27 0.86 -27.30 -12.94
CA ARG A 27 1.66 -26.12 -13.31
C ARG A 27 0.80 -24.88 -13.51
N TYR A 28 -0.35 -25.03 -14.15
CA TYR A 28 -1.30 -23.94 -14.34
C TYR A 28 -1.87 -23.44 -13.00
N GLU A 29 -2.28 -24.36 -12.11
CA GLU A 29 -2.79 -24.02 -10.77
C GLU A 29 -1.72 -23.30 -9.92
N GLU A 30 -0.46 -23.76 -9.95
CA GLU A 30 0.66 -23.11 -9.28
C GLU A 30 0.92 -21.69 -9.81
N GLN A 31 0.91 -21.50 -11.13
CA GLN A 31 1.10 -20.17 -11.74
C GLN A 31 -0.03 -19.22 -11.38
N LYS A 32 -1.28 -19.70 -11.44
CA LYS A 32 -2.46 -18.94 -11.03
C LYS A 32 -2.36 -18.55 -9.56
N GLU A 33 -1.92 -19.45 -8.69
CA GLU A 33 -1.76 -19.16 -7.27
C GLU A 33 -0.64 -18.15 -7.01
N LYS A 34 0.50 -18.28 -7.68
CA LYS A 34 1.60 -17.30 -7.61
C LYS A 34 1.13 -15.91 -8.05
N GLN A 35 0.47 -15.81 -9.20
CA GLN A 35 -0.06 -14.54 -9.70
C GLN A 35 -1.09 -13.96 -8.73
N ARG A 36 -1.99 -14.78 -8.18
CA ARG A 36 -2.96 -14.35 -7.17
C ARG A 36 -2.28 -13.78 -5.93
N ARG A 37 -1.27 -14.45 -5.37
CA ARG A 37 -0.52 -13.95 -4.21
C ARG A 37 0.18 -12.63 -4.51
N LEU A 38 0.79 -12.50 -5.69
CA LEU A 38 1.42 -11.25 -6.13
C LEU A 38 0.41 -10.11 -6.22
N LEU A 39 -0.78 -10.37 -6.78
CA LEU A 39 -1.87 -9.40 -6.83
C LEU A 39 -2.36 -9.03 -5.43
N GLU A 40 -2.53 -10.00 -4.53
CA GLU A 40 -2.91 -9.75 -3.13
C GLU A 40 -1.90 -8.84 -2.42
N HIS A 41 -0.59 -9.04 -2.64
CA HIS A 41 0.43 -8.13 -2.10
C HIS A 41 0.31 -6.71 -2.70
N LYS A 42 0.06 -6.58 -4.01
CA LYS A 42 -0.14 -5.27 -4.65
C LYS A 42 -1.39 -4.54 -4.17
N VAL A 43 -2.47 -5.27 -3.93
CA VAL A 43 -3.68 -4.72 -3.33
C VAL A 43 -3.38 -4.18 -1.93
N LYS A 44 -2.67 -4.96 -1.09
CA LYS A 44 -2.26 -4.50 0.25
C LYS A 44 -1.36 -3.27 0.23
N GLU A 45 -0.42 -3.17 -0.72
CA GLU A 45 0.38 -1.94 -0.92
C GLU A 45 -0.52 -0.73 -1.17
N ILE A 46 -1.50 -0.87 -2.09
CA ILE A 46 -2.43 0.21 -2.44
C ILE A 46 -3.32 0.58 -1.25
N GLU A 47 -3.92 -0.40 -0.59
CA GLU A 47 -4.79 -0.19 0.58
C GLU A 47 -4.04 0.55 1.70
N THR A 48 -2.81 0.14 1.98
CA THR A 48 -1.98 0.78 3.02
C THR A 48 -1.69 2.24 2.69
N LEU A 49 -1.35 2.54 1.42
CA LEU A 49 -1.11 3.90 0.96
C LEU A 49 -2.38 4.76 1.03
N VAL A 50 -3.54 4.19 0.68
CA VAL A 50 -4.84 4.86 0.75
C VAL A 50 -5.22 5.17 2.20
N LEU A 51 -5.04 4.23 3.13
CA LEU A 51 -5.30 4.44 4.56
C LEU A 51 -4.41 5.55 5.13
N LEU A 52 -3.13 5.56 4.76
CA LEU A 52 -2.21 6.63 5.16
C LEU A 52 -2.66 7.99 4.62
N ASN A 53 -3.02 8.05 3.33
CA ASN A 53 -3.52 9.26 2.69
C ASN A 53 -4.78 9.78 3.40
N GLN A 54 -5.75 8.90 3.67
CA GLN A 54 -6.96 9.25 4.40
C GLN A 54 -6.64 9.86 5.76
N LYS A 55 -5.73 9.26 6.53
CA LYS A 55 -5.34 9.78 7.84
C LYS A 55 -4.70 11.18 7.75
N ILE A 56 -3.88 11.42 6.73
CA ILE A 56 -3.22 12.71 6.53
C ILE A 56 -4.23 13.77 6.11
N SER A 57 -5.17 13.41 5.24
CA SER A 57 -6.30 14.26 4.88
C SER A 57 -7.15 14.63 6.11
N GLU A 58 -7.42 13.68 7.00
CA GLU A 58 -8.14 13.95 8.25
C GLU A 58 -7.41 14.98 9.12
N ILE A 59 -6.08 14.85 9.27
CA ILE A 59 -5.26 15.79 10.04
C ILE A 59 -5.33 17.20 9.41
N LEU A 60 -5.24 17.30 8.09
CA LEU A 60 -5.38 18.57 7.37
C LEU A 60 -6.77 19.19 7.57
N GLN A 61 -7.83 18.37 7.59
CA GLN A 61 -9.22 18.82 7.73
C GLN A 61 -9.59 19.22 9.16
N LYS A 62 -9.01 18.58 10.20
CA LYS A 62 -9.28 18.91 11.62
C LYS A 62 -9.11 20.40 11.93
N ARG A 63 -8.14 21.06 11.29
CA ARG A 63 -7.91 22.51 11.46
C ARG A 63 -9.08 23.36 10.94
N VAL A 64 -9.68 22.98 9.81
CA VAL A 64 -10.80 23.72 9.21
C VAL A 64 -12.00 23.75 10.17
N MET A 65 -12.19 22.68 10.95
CA MET A 65 -13.28 22.60 11.94
C MET A 65 -12.99 23.33 13.26
N LEU A 66 -11.71 23.44 13.66
CA LEU A 66 -11.31 24.11 14.90
C LEU A 66 -11.07 25.62 14.72
N MET A 67 -11.33 26.17 13.53
CA MET A 67 -10.97 27.54 13.16
C MET A 67 -11.69 28.63 13.98
N ASP A 68 -12.89 28.34 14.52
CA ASP A 68 -13.69 29.29 15.32
C ASP A 68 -13.15 29.52 16.75
N GLU A 69 -12.33 28.63 17.30
CA GLU A 69 -11.72 28.80 18.64
C GLU A 69 -10.38 29.55 18.62
N TYR A 70 -9.84 29.87 17.44
CA TYR A 70 -8.46 30.31 17.29
C TYR A 70 -8.30 31.54 16.40
N VAL A 71 -8.68 32.69 16.94
CA VAL A 71 -8.32 34.00 16.36
C VAL A 71 -7.17 34.60 17.15
N SER A 72 -5.94 34.36 16.68
CA SER A 72 -4.82 35.32 16.62
C SER A 72 -3.48 34.59 16.48
N PHE A 73 -3.17 34.04 15.31
CA PHE A 73 -1.78 33.90 14.90
C PHE A 73 -1.71 34.10 13.39
N ASP A 74 -0.73 34.87 12.96
CA ASP A 74 -0.44 35.35 11.59
C ASP A 74 -0.02 34.20 10.63
N ALA A 75 -0.53 32.98 10.87
CA ALA A 75 -0.04 31.72 10.34
C ALA A 75 -1.17 30.92 9.70
N PHE A 76 -1.76 31.46 8.64
CA PHE A 76 -2.71 30.72 7.79
C PHE A 76 -2.08 29.48 7.11
N ASP A 77 -0.75 29.30 7.18
CA ASP A 77 0.02 28.20 6.59
C ASP A 77 0.43 27.06 7.54
N ASP A 78 0.06 27.13 8.81
CA ASP A 78 0.52 26.14 9.79
C ASP A 78 -0.45 24.95 9.90
N CYS A 79 0.09 23.75 10.09
CA CYS A 79 -0.72 22.57 10.39
C CYS A 79 -0.62 22.22 11.87
N TYR A 80 -1.71 21.65 12.38
CA TYR A 80 -1.79 21.17 13.74
C TYR A 80 -1.85 19.65 13.73
N ILE A 81 -0.93 19.00 14.44
CA ILE A 81 -0.89 17.54 14.56
C ILE A 81 -0.94 17.22 16.05
N THR A 82 -1.99 16.53 16.47
CA THR A 82 -2.11 16.06 17.86
C THR A 82 -0.98 15.08 18.18
N ILE A 83 -0.66 14.94 19.47
CA ILE A 83 0.33 13.92 19.91
C ILE A 83 -0.13 12.53 19.45
N ASP A 84 -1.42 12.25 19.59
CA ASP A 84 -2.01 10.96 19.20
C ASP A 84 -1.94 10.72 17.69
N ASP A 85 -2.26 11.73 16.87
CA ASP A 85 -2.16 11.60 15.41
C ASP A 85 -0.71 11.40 14.96
N PHE A 86 0.25 12.10 15.58
CA PHE A 86 1.66 11.93 15.26
C PHE A 86 2.19 10.54 15.67
N ALA A 87 1.84 10.09 16.88
CA ALA A 87 2.17 8.75 17.37
C ALA A 87 1.52 7.65 16.52
N TYR A 88 0.28 7.87 16.08
CA TYR A 88 -0.43 7.00 15.15
C TYR A 88 0.31 6.91 13.82
N LEU A 89 0.70 8.04 13.22
CA LEU A 89 1.43 8.04 11.94
C LEU A 89 2.75 7.27 12.04
N GLN A 90 3.53 7.46 13.12
CA GLN A 90 4.77 6.72 13.32
C GLN A 90 4.52 5.22 13.52
N SER A 91 3.52 4.86 14.34
CA SER A 91 3.17 3.46 14.61
C SER A 91 2.66 2.77 13.36
N PHE A 92 1.81 3.44 12.59
CA PHE A 92 1.27 2.96 11.32
C PHE A 92 2.40 2.74 10.29
N ALA A 93 3.32 3.69 10.18
CA ALA A 93 4.49 3.57 9.31
C ALA A 93 5.38 2.38 9.70
N ALA A 94 5.64 2.18 10.99
CA ALA A 94 6.46 1.07 11.49
C ALA A 94 5.80 -0.30 11.22
N GLN A 95 4.52 -0.44 11.56
CA GLN A 95 3.76 -1.69 11.37
C GLN A 95 3.63 -2.08 9.90
N ASN A 96 3.51 -1.09 9.01
CA ASN A 96 3.31 -1.31 7.57
C ASN A 96 4.56 -1.03 6.74
N SER A 97 5.74 -1.03 7.35
CA SER A 97 7.04 -0.73 6.71
C SER A 97 7.39 -1.64 5.52
N PHE A 98 6.78 -2.82 5.43
CA PHE A 98 6.92 -3.72 4.28
C PHE A 98 6.17 -3.22 3.04
N TYR A 99 5.01 -2.58 3.23
CA TYR A 99 4.12 -2.13 2.16
C TYR A 99 4.27 -0.65 1.84
N LEU A 100 5.00 0.09 2.67
CA LEU A 100 5.20 1.52 2.55
C LEU A 100 6.60 1.86 2.01
N PRO A 101 6.74 2.97 1.28
CA PRO A 101 8.01 3.44 0.75
C PRO A 101 8.82 4.15 1.86
N ASN A 102 9.67 3.39 2.55
CA ASN A 102 10.38 3.85 3.75
C ASN A 102 11.17 5.16 3.56
N PHE A 103 11.85 5.32 2.42
CA PHE A 103 12.60 6.56 2.13
C PHE A 103 11.72 7.82 2.18
N PHE A 104 10.54 7.78 1.57
CA PHE A 104 9.62 8.91 1.51
C PHE A 104 9.04 9.23 2.89
N LEU A 105 8.74 8.19 3.68
CA LEU A 105 8.26 8.34 5.06
C LEU A 105 9.32 8.95 5.97
N GLU A 106 10.55 8.46 5.91
CA GLU A 106 11.66 9.02 6.69
C GLU A 106 11.92 10.48 6.35
N GLU A 107 11.90 10.84 5.07
CA GLU A 107 12.06 12.21 4.63
C GLU A 107 10.90 13.10 5.11
N PHE A 108 9.66 12.60 5.04
CA PHE A 108 8.48 13.28 5.58
C PHE A 108 8.62 13.54 7.08
N PHE A 109 8.92 12.52 7.88
CA PHE A 109 9.06 12.67 9.34
C PHE A 109 10.23 13.58 9.73
N LYS A 110 11.32 13.56 8.96
CA LYS A 110 12.43 14.49 9.14
C LYS A 110 12.03 15.93 8.84
N LYS A 111 11.31 16.18 7.73
CA LYS A 111 10.85 17.52 7.34
C LYS A 111 9.82 18.09 8.29
N ILE A 112 8.88 17.27 8.78
CA ILE A 112 7.86 17.74 9.73
C ILE A 112 8.47 17.96 11.11
N GLY A 113 9.39 17.09 11.55
CA GLY A 113 10.01 17.16 12.86
C GLY A 113 10.82 18.43 13.11
N THR A 114 11.49 18.97 12.10
CA THR A 114 12.27 20.22 12.21
C THR A 114 11.42 21.47 12.31
N ARG A 115 10.13 21.39 11.95
CA ARG A 115 9.20 22.53 11.94
C ARG A 115 8.27 22.57 13.15
N ARG A 116 8.47 21.67 14.12
CA ARG A 116 7.72 21.63 15.37
C ARG A 116 7.97 22.91 16.16
N VAL A 117 6.91 23.64 16.46
CA VAL A 117 6.95 24.81 17.33
C VAL A 117 6.99 24.32 18.79
N ILE A 118 7.93 24.84 19.56
CA ILE A 118 8.01 24.60 21.00
C ILE A 118 7.03 25.56 21.67
N LEU A 119 5.89 25.04 22.10
CA LEU A 119 4.90 25.78 22.89
C LEU A 119 5.20 25.62 24.38
N SER A 120 4.67 26.54 25.20
CA SER A 120 4.73 26.36 26.66
C SER A 120 3.95 25.10 27.08
N PRO A 121 4.26 24.48 28.23
CA PRO A 121 3.53 23.32 28.72
C PRO A 121 2.03 23.58 28.88
N GLU A 122 1.65 24.79 29.31
CA GLU A 122 0.26 25.21 29.51
C GLU A 122 -0.51 25.28 28.18
N GLU A 123 0.10 25.87 27.14
CA GLU A 123 -0.46 25.89 25.78
C GLU A 123 -0.52 24.50 25.17
N THR A 124 0.52 23.68 25.37
CA THR A 124 0.55 22.30 24.85
C THR A 124 -0.59 21.46 25.45
N VAL A 125 -0.86 21.60 26.76
CA VAL A 125 -1.96 20.91 27.44
C VAL A 125 -3.32 21.44 27.00
N LYS A 126 -3.45 22.76 26.81
CA LYS A 126 -4.71 23.39 26.38
C LYS A 126 -5.09 22.98 24.95
N ILE A 127 -4.12 22.86 24.06
CA ILE A 127 -4.37 22.54 22.65
C ILE A 127 -4.37 21.01 22.43
N GLY A 128 -3.61 20.23 23.21
CA GLY A 128 -3.57 18.77 23.14
C GLY A 128 -2.61 18.20 22.07
N GLY A 129 -1.52 18.91 21.76
CA GLY A 129 -0.72 18.61 20.58
C GLY A 129 0.20 19.73 20.11
N TYR A 130 0.86 19.52 18.96
CA TYR A 130 1.92 20.39 18.46
C TYR A 130 1.51 21.16 17.21
N THR A 131 1.94 22.42 17.15
CA THR A 131 1.83 23.26 15.95
C THR A 131 3.10 23.16 15.13
N TYR A 132 2.95 23.10 13.81
CA TYR A 132 4.07 22.95 12.88
C TYR A 132 4.09 24.10 11.88
N LYS A 133 5.15 24.92 11.93
CA LYS A 133 5.26 26.11 11.10
C LYS A 133 5.47 25.74 9.63
N GLY A 134 4.60 26.16 8.71
CA GLY A 134 4.63 25.74 7.31
C GLY A 134 4.55 24.21 7.13
N GLY A 135 4.04 23.48 8.13
CA GLY A 135 3.88 22.03 8.06
C GLY A 135 2.79 21.61 7.09
N ARG A 136 1.84 22.50 6.78
CA ARG A 136 0.75 22.25 5.83
C ARG A 136 1.26 21.91 4.44
N ILE A 137 2.15 22.73 3.89
CA ILE A 137 2.73 22.49 2.56
C ILE A 137 3.46 21.14 2.52
N ILE A 138 4.12 20.73 3.62
CA ILE A 138 4.76 19.41 3.70
C ILE A 138 3.71 18.29 3.66
N MET A 139 2.63 18.43 4.42
CA MET A 139 1.54 17.45 4.47
C MET A 139 0.80 17.35 3.13
N GLU A 140 0.52 18.47 2.47
CA GLU A 140 -0.13 18.52 1.15
C GLU A 140 0.77 17.92 0.07
N ASN A 141 2.05 18.31 0.00
CA ASN A 141 3.01 17.72 -0.94
C ASN A 141 3.16 16.21 -0.71
N PHE A 142 3.18 15.75 0.55
CA PHE A 142 3.26 14.33 0.85
C PHE A 142 1.99 13.60 0.46
N LEU A 143 0.82 14.23 0.61
CA LEU A 143 -0.46 13.68 0.17
C LEU A 143 -0.50 13.50 -1.36
N ASP A 144 -0.01 14.49 -2.12
CA ASP A 144 0.11 14.40 -3.58
C ASP A 144 1.04 13.24 -3.99
N GLN A 145 2.18 13.10 -3.32
CA GLN A 145 3.10 11.97 -3.55
C GLN A 145 2.43 10.61 -3.25
N LEU A 146 1.63 10.52 -2.19
CA LEU A 146 0.87 9.29 -1.90
C LEU A 146 -0.13 8.96 -3.00
N VAL A 147 -0.84 9.97 -3.54
CA VAL A 147 -1.77 9.78 -4.65
C VAL A 147 -1.05 9.30 -5.91
N GLU A 148 0.09 9.90 -6.25
CA GLU A 148 0.92 9.48 -7.37
C GLU A 148 1.36 8.02 -7.23
N MET A 149 1.92 7.66 -6.07
CA MET A 149 2.33 6.28 -5.79
C MET A 149 1.16 5.29 -5.88
N VAL A 150 -0.04 5.66 -5.37
CA VAL A 150 -1.24 4.82 -5.51
C VAL A 150 -1.58 4.59 -6.99
N ASN A 151 -1.50 5.63 -7.82
CA ASN A 151 -1.81 5.53 -9.25
C ASN A 151 -0.78 4.69 -10.02
N GLU A 152 0.50 4.82 -9.68
CA GLU A 152 1.56 3.97 -10.21
C GLU A 152 1.31 2.49 -9.87
N ARG A 153 1.00 2.19 -8.60
CA ARG A 153 0.72 0.80 -8.16
C ARG A 153 -0.54 0.23 -8.81
N LYS A 154 -1.60 1.03 -8.98
CA LYS A 154 -2.80 0.63 -9.73
C LYS A 154 -2.47 0.30 -11.19
N THR A 155 -1.59 1.07 -11.82
CA THR A 155 -1.13 0.82 -13.19
C THR A 155 -0.31 -0.47 -13.28
N GLN A 156 0.61 -0.69 -12.35
CA GLN A 156 1.37 -1.95 -12.25
C GLN A 156 0.44 -3.16 -12.11
N MET A 157 -0.55 -3.07 -11.22
CA MET A 157 -1.55 -4.13 -11.00
C MET A 157 -2.39 -4.41 -12.25
N LYS A 158 -2.80 -3.36 -12.97
CA LYS A 158 -3.55 -3.50 -14.24
C LYS A 158 -2.72 -4.26 -15.28
N ASN A 159 -1.43 -3.91 -15.41
CA ASN A 159 -0.53 -4.60 -16.34
C ASN A 159 -0.37 -6.08 -15.97
N MET A 160 -0.17 -6.40 -14.69
CA MET A 160 -0.07 -7.79 -14.20
C MET A 160 -1.35 -8.60 -14.41
N THR A 161 -2.52 -7.96 -14.36
CA THR A 161 -3.81 -8.62 -14.57
C THR A 161 -4.11 -8.84 -16.06
N SER A 162 -3.53 -8.01 -16.94
CA SER A 162 -3.71 -8.13 -18.39
C SER A 162 -2.86 -9.21 -19.05
N GLU A 163 -1.90 -9.81 -18.32
CA GLU A 163 -1.11 -10.93 -18.83
C GLU A 163 -1.92 -12.24 -18.83
N PRO A 164 -2.10 -12.90 -19.99
CA PRO A 164 -2.87 -14.14 -20.06
C PRO A 164 -2.12 -15.29 -19.39
N LEU A 165 -2.83 -16.03 -18.52
CA LEU A 165 -2.34 -17.30 -17.97
C LEU A 165 -2.42 -18.38 -19.04
N THR A 166 -1.27 -18.93 -19.44
CA THR A 166 -1.19 -20.01 -20.44
C THR A 166 -0.74 -21.32 -19.81
N TYR A 167 -1.31 -22.45 -20.24
CA TYR A 167 -0.86 -23.80 -19.83
C TYR A 167 0.60 -24.08 -20.20
N PHE A 168 1.08 -23.40 -21.23
CA PHE A 168 2.46 -23.44 -21.67
C PHE A 168 3.10 -22.11 -21.29
N SER A 169 3.98 -22.12 -20.29
CA SER A 169 4.89 -20.99 -20.12
C SER A 169 5.79 -20.92 -21.35
N LYS A 170 6.07 -19.73 -21.88
CA LYS A 170 7.23 -19.56 -22.78
C LYS A 170 8.46 -20.07 -22.02
N THR A 171 8.91 -21.26 -22.36
CA THR A 171 10.28 -21.69 -22.06
C THR A 171 11.19 -20.67 -22.72
N ILE A 172 12.15 -20.15 -21.93
CA ILE A 172 13.17 -19.20 -22.36
C ILE A 172 13.86 -19.68 -23.64
#